data_AF-A0A4S4D043-F1
#
_entry.id   AF-A0A4S4D043-F1
#
_cell.length_a   1.000
_cell.length_b   1.000
_cell.length_c   1.000
_cell.angle_alpha   90.00
_cell.angle_beta   90.00
_cell.angle_gamma   90.00
#
_symmetry.space_group_name_H-M   'P 1'
#
loop_
_entity.id
_entity.type
_entity.pdbx_description
1 polymer ?
#
loop_
_entity_poly.entity_id
_entity_poly.type
_entity_poly.pdbx_seq_one_letter_code
_entity_poly.pdbx_strand_id
1 'polypeptide(L)'
;MASSSRSLLTLFPDLNESTRERTGAVALETQPSAPEFAPLNFPMRSVEQRMAVQSDMEANQYTLKSLTANGLCKQLCLRLFPQLSSVSFVTEPSCGLKKSADVGSSNSVEWEALEMEHRAYAFLVRALTTFTPKDCIAEAISASSTDNFPEESIQNTLDPRDRVLRRASYWSSKGQSDPSVPETLIYKVTGNLCVITEISVQPFLAYFQPGFPIYSANSVRFRMGHPRSPEDVESDPRNLPLQHPADDKFIWTHTSQEFPMTQENYLQKFQLPEPVICIGGFLQIELLGRVQRQEMDGLFYICVSYVEVMGQSLFPAFDVKNIEPSGKLLLKYNPEVQHCASSISSYRQPLATSPNMLRDNLRGLELLLNMLHGNAPDHEHNDWDDDDDNDNDLDLVPM
;
A
#
# COMPACT_ATOMS: atom_id res chain seq x y z
N MET A 1 -54.95 -11.09 45.30
CA MET A 1 -55.14 -11.86 46.54
C MET A 1 -53.81 -12.48 46.94
N ALA A 2 -53.62 -12.64 48.24
CA ALA A 2 -52.35 -12.82 48.93
C ALA A 2 -51.71 -14.22 48.80
N SER A 3 -50.36 -14.20 48.88
CA SER A 3 -49.47 -14.96 49.79
C SER A 3 -49.41 -16.50 49.80
N SER A 4 -48.16 -16.97 49.97
CA SER A 4 -47.72 -18.13 50.77
C SER A 4 -47.59 -19.45 50.00
N SER A 5 -46.62 -20.36 50.20
CA SER A 5 -45.29 -20.38 50.81
C SER A 5 -44.72 -21.81 50.57
N ARG A 6 -43.38 -21.94 50.62
CA ARG A 6 -42.60 -23.07 51.21
C ARG A 6 -42.60 -24.49 50.58
N SER A 7 -41.38 -24.93 50.25
CA SER A 7 -40.70 -26.17 50.71
C SER A 7 -40.21 -27.17 49.65
N LEU A 8 -38.87 -27.14 49.49
CA LEU A 8 -37.85 -28.18 49.28
C LEU A 8 -38.23 -29.67 49.53
N LEU A 9 -37.57 -30.57 48.78
CA LEU A 9 -36.72 -31.71 49.24
C LEU A 9 -36.10 -32.40 47.99
N THR A 10 -34.81 -32.20 47.68
CA THR A 10 -33.60 -33.00 48.05
C THR A 10 -33.39 -34.31 47.29
N LEU A 11 -32.16 -34.54 46.80
CA LEU A 11 -31.43 -35.82 46.91
C LEU A 11 -29.98 -35.68 46.38
N PHE A 12 -29.02 -35.52 47.30
CA PHE A 12 -27.64 -36.02 47.19
C PHE A 12 -27.13 -36.24 48.62
N PRO A 13 -26.63 -37.44 48.98
CA PRO A 13 -25.98 -37.65 50.27
C PRO A 13 -24.44 -37.57 50.15
N ASP A 14 -23.89 -36.73 51.03
CA ASP A 14 -22.67 -36.84 51.83
C ASP A 14 -22.43 -38.26 52.44
N LEU A 15 -21.28 -38.73 52.96
CA LEU A 15 -19.97 -38.20 53.36
C LEU A 15 -19.05 -39.40 53.77
N ASN A 16 -17.74 -39.28 53.51
CA ASN A 16 -16.58 -39.49 54.41
C ASN A 16 -16.06 -40.86 54.95
N GLU A 17 -14.74 -40.82 55.21
CA GLU A 17 -13.85 -41.64 56.07
C GLU A 17 -13.35 -43.01 55.56
N SER A 18 -12.15 -43.53 55.91
CA SER A 18 -10.83 -43.01 56.33
C SER A 18 -9.86 -44.21 56.34
N THR A 19 -8.55 -43.95 56.21
CA THR A 19 -7.39 -44.66 56.83
C THR A 19 -7.24 -46.20 56.69
N ARG A 20 -6.07 -46.65 56.16
CA ARG A 20 -4.95 -47.30 56.92
C ARG A 20 -4.19 -48.36 56.10
N GLU A 21 -2.92 -48.48 56.48
CA GLU A 21 -1.80 -49.17 55.84
C GLU A 21 -1.84 -50.71 55.86
N ARG A 22 -1.05 -51.31 54.95
CA ARG A 22 0.12 -52.20 55.21
C ARG A 22 0.04 -53.65 54.66
N THR A 23 1.14 -53.99 53.96
CA THR A 23 1.83 -55.30 53.85
C THR A 23 1.23 -56.44 53.03
N GLY A 24 2.03 -56.99 52.10
CA GLY A 24 1.90 -58.40 51.69
C GLY A 24 2.43 -58.78 50.30
N ALA A 25 3.75 -58.96 50.21
CA ALA A 25 4.54 -59.72 49.23
C ALA A 25 3.88 -60.33 47.96
N VAL A 26 4.43 -59.99 46.79
CA VAL A 26 4.44 -60.86 45.61
C VAL A 26 5.88 -60.99 45.10
N ALA A 27 6.21 -62.22 44.72
CA ALA A 27 7.50 -62.73 44.29
C ALA A 27 7.98 -62.18 42.93
N LEU A 28 9.29 -62.35 42.74
CA LEU A 28 10.09 -62.08 41.55
C LEU A 28 9.45 -62.46 40.21
N GLU A 29 9.54 -61.57 39.22
CA GLU A 29 10.21 -61.84 37.94
C GLU A 29 10.46 -60.54 37.15
N THR A 30 11.38 -60.61 36.18
CA THR A 30 12.30 -59.53 35.78
C THR A 30 12.02 -59.00 34.36
N GLN A 31 11.78 -57.67 34.22
CA GLN A 31 12.08 -56.74 33.09
C GLN A 31 11.42 -56.98 31.69
N PRO A 32 11.20 -55.95 30.82
CA PRO A 32 11.98 -54.71 30.66
C PRO A 32 11.19 -53.38 30.62
N SER A 33 11.94 -52.31 30.86
CA SER A 33 11.59 -50.89 30.84
C SER A 33 10.75 -50.42 29.65
N ALA A 34 9.62 -49.76 29.94
CA ALA A 34 8.87 -48.90 29.02
C ALA A 34 8.97 -47.43 29.48
N PRO A 35 8.96 -46.44 28.57
CA PRO A 35 9.20 -45.04 28.91
C PRO A 35 8.01 -44.45 29.68
N GLU A 36 8.31 -43.67 30.72
CA GLU A 36 7.35 -42.88 31.50
C GLU A 36 6.51 -41.98 30.58
N PHE A 37 5.19 -42.16 30.61
CA PHE A 37 4.26 -41.13 30.15
C PHE A 37 4.29 -39.98 31.16
N ALA A 38 4.97 -38.89 30.80
CA ALA A 38 4.85 -37.62 31.52
C ALA A 38 3.42 -37.08 31.37
N PRO A 39 2.73 -36.67 32.44
CA PRO A 39 1.42 -36.03 32.32
C PRO A 39 1.61 -34.63 31.70
N LEU A 40 0.82 -34.34 30.66
CA LEU A 40 0.70 -33.00 30.08
C LEU A 40 0.18 -32.02 31.14
N ASN A 41 1.09 -31.31 31.77
CA ASN A 41 0.79 -30.32 32.80
C ASN A 41 0.45 -29.00 32.10
N PHE A 42 -0.84 -28.68 31.94
CA PHE A 42 -1.25 -27.35 31.52
C PHE A 42 -1.18 -26.41 32.73
N PRO A 43 -0.38 -25.33 32.71
CA PRO A 43 -0.29 -24.43 33.84
C PRO A 43 -1.63 -23.69 34.04
N MET A 44 -2.32 -23.99 35.14
CA MET A 44 -3.44 -23.19 35.64
C MET A 44 -2.91 -21.79 36.01
N ARG A 45 -3.25 -20.76 35.23
CA ARG A 45 -2.99 -19.36 35.60
C ARG A 45 -3.63 -19.05 36.96
N SER A 46 -2.88 -18.38 37.84
CA SER A 46 -3.36 -17.85 39.13
C SER A 46 -4.57 -16.93 38.92
N VAL A 47 -5.48 -16.86 39.91
CA VAL A 47 -6.62 -15.93 39.90
C VAL A 47 -6.17 -14.49 39.70
N GLU A 48 -5.05 -14.09 40.31
CA GLU A 48 -4.45 -12.76 40.15
C GLU A 48 -4.00 -12.50 38.71
N GLN A 49 -3.38 -13.49 38.05
CA GLN A 49 -2.99 -13.39 36.64
C GLN A 49 -4.20 -13.31 35.72
N ARG A 50 -5.30 -13.98 36.05
CA ARG A 50 -6.56 -13.87 35.29
C ARG A 50 -7.22 -12.51 35.47
N MET A 51 -7.22 -11.98 36.70
CA MET A 51 -7.75 -10.64 37.01
C MET A 51 -6.92 -9.54 36.36
N ALA A 52 -5.59 -9.64 36.34
CA ALA A 52 -4.72 -8.71 35.63
C ALA A 52 -5.01 -8.70 34.12
N VAL A 53 -5.08 -9.87 33.49
CA VAL A 53 -5.42 -9.98 32.05
C VAL A 53 -6.81 -9.44 31.73
N GLN A 54 -7.79 -9.66 32.61
CA GLN A 54 -9.14 -9.11 32.46
C GLN A 54 -9.14 -7.58 32.59
N SER A 55 -8.43 -7.05 33.58
CA SER A 55 -8.26 -5.60 33.78
C SER A 55 -7.57 -4.94 32.58
N ASP A 56 -6.52 -5.57 32.04
CA ASP A 56 -5.81 -5.08 30.86
C ASP A 56 -6.71 -5.11 29.62
N MET A 57 -7.50 -6.17 29.45
CA MET A 57 -8.47 -6.28 28.35
C MET A 57 -9.56 -5.21 28.45
N GLU A 58 -10.07 -4.94 29.66
CA GLU A 58 -11.05 -3.88 29.88
C GLU A 58 -10.46 -2.49 29.62
N ALA A 59 -9.27 -2.20 30.14
CA ALA A 59 -8.56 -0.96 29.88
C ALA A 59 -8.28 -0.73 28.38
N ASN A 60 -7.89 -1.79 27.67
CA ASN A 60 -7.70 -1.76 26.21
C ASN A 60 -9.02 -1.49 25.48
N GLN A 61 -10.12 -2.10 25.92
CA GLN A 61 -11.44 -1.86 25.34
C GLN A 61 -11.92 -0.42 25.55
N TYR A 62 -11.70 0.15 26.75
CA TYR A 62 -12.01 1.56 27.02
C TYR A 62 -11.16 2.50 26.17
N THR A 63 -9.88 2.20 26.03
CA THR A 63 -8.97 2.98 25.18
C THR A 63 -9.43 2.95 23.74
N LEU A 64 -9.70 1.76 23.17
CA LEU A 64 -10.19 1.62 21.79
C LEU A 64 -11.50 2.37 21.55
N LYS A 65 -12.45 2.29 22.50
CA LYS A 65 -13.70 3.05 22.44
C LYS A 65 -13.44 4.56 22.43
N SER A 66 -12.54 5.05 23.28
CA SER A 66 -12.15 6.46 23.29
C SER A 66 -11.48 6.89 21.97
N LEU A 67 -10.56 6.10 21.44
CA LEU A 67 -9.88 6.38 20.17
C LEU A 67 -10.88 6.43 18.99
N THR A 68 -11.85 5.52 18.99
CA THR A 68 -12.92 5.42 17.99
C THR A 68 -13.85 6.62 18.08
N ALA A 69 -14.35 6.93 19.28
CA ALA A 69 -15.25 8.05 19.52
C ALA A 69 -14.63 9.41 19.16
N ASN A 70 -13.32 9.56 19.37
CA ASN A 70 -12.60 10.79 19.03
C ASN A 70 -12.10 10.84 17.56
N GLY A 71 -12.27 9.76 16.79
CA GLY A 71 -11.85 9.70 15.38
C GLY A 71 -10.34 9.90 15.17
N LEU A 72 -9.51 9.48 16.12
CA LEU A 72 -8.07 9.83 16.11
C LEU A 72 -7.31 9.28 14.89
N CYS A 73 -7.65 8.08 14.42
CA CYS A 73 -7.04 7.52 13.20
C CYS A 73 -7.35 8.38 11.96
N LYS A 74 -8.59 8.90 11.85
CA LYS A 74 -8.96 9.84 10.77
C LYS A 74 -8.16 11.13 10.87
N GLN A 75 -8.08 11.72 12.07
CA GLN A 75 -7.31 12.95 12.28
C GLN A 75 -5.83 12.77 11.92
N LEU A 76 -5.21 11.66 12.31
CA LEU A 76 -3.83 11.36 11.95
C LEU A 76 -3.68 11.16 10.45
N CYS A 77 -4.58 10.40 9.80
CA CYS A 77 -4.56 10.20 8.36
C CYS A 77 -4.59 11.53 7.61
N LEU A 78 -5.42 12.48 8.05
CA LEU A 78 -5.52 13.82 7.47
C LEU A 78 -4.30 14.70 7.77
N ARG A 79 -3.64 14.50 8.90
CA ARG A 79 -2.40 15.21 9.24
C ARG A 79 -1.24 14.75 8.35
N LEU A 80 -1.11 13.44 8.15
CA LEU A 80 -0.07 12.83 7.31
C LEU A 80 -0.36 13.05 5.82
N PHE A 81 -1.63 12.99 5.43
CA PHE A 81 -2.06 13.09 4.04
C PHE A 81 -3.26 14.03 3.90
N PRO A 82 -3.02 15.35 3.87
CA PRO A 82 -4.07 16.37 3.79
C PRO A 82 -5.00 16.22 2.56
N GLN A 83 -4.51 15.57 1.51
CA GLN A 83 -5.26 15.27 0.29
C GLN A 83 -6.53 14.42 0.53
N LEU A 84 -6.56 13.66 1.64
CA LEU A 84 -7.72 12.85 2.02
C LEU A 84 -8.86 13.67 2.67
N SER A 85 -8.69 14.98 2.87
CA SER A 85 -9.73 15.85 3.46
C SER A 85 -11.01 15.94 2.63
N SER A 86 -10.95 15.63 1.34
CA SER A 86 -12.10 15.54 0.42
C SER A 86 -12.94 14.26 0.63
N VAL A 87 -12.42 13.26 1.36
CA VAL A 87 -13.15 12.04 1.71
C VAL A 87 -14.27 12.37 2.70
N SER A 88 -15.52 12.20 2.24
CA SER A 88 -16.70 12.53 3.03
C SER A 88 -17.34 11.31 3.69
N PHE A 89 -17.23 10.13 3.07
CA PHE A 89 -17.84 8.91 3.58
C PHE A 89 -16.93 7.71 3.35
N VAL A 90 -17.01 6.76 4.27
CA VAL A 90 -16.41 5.42 4.15
C VAL A 90 -17.53 4.41 3.95
N THR A 91 -17.38 3.53 2.97
CA THR A 91 -18.31 2.41 2.76
C THR A 91 -17.55 1.10 2.72
N GLU A 92 -18.10 0.10 3.39
CA GLU A 92 -17.68 -1.29 3.29
C GLU A 92 -18.67 -2.04 2.38
N PRO A 93 -18.23 -2.53 1.20
CA PRO A 93 -19.05 -3.41 0.38
C PRO A 93 -19.35 -4.70 1.14
N SER A 94 -20.55 -4.79 1.72
CA SER A 94 -20.96 -5.98 2.47
C SER A 94 -20.95 -7.21 1.55
N CYS A 95 -20.17 -8.24 1.89
CA CYS A 95 -20.25 -9.54 1.25
C CYS A 95 -21.60 -10.18 1.57
N GLY A 96 -22.60 -10.00 0.69
CA GLY A 96 -23.77 -10.88 0.49
C GLY A 96 -24.68 -11.25 1.68
N LEU A 97 -24.45 -10.78 2.90
CA LEU A 97 -25.29 -11.17 4.04
C LEU A 97 -26.53 -10.27 4.09
N LYS A 98 -27.66 -10.84 3.67
CA LYS A 98 -28.99 -10.23 3.79
C LYS A 98 -29.13 -9.61 5.17
N LYS A 99 -29.24 -8.28 5.25
CA LYS A 99 -29.67 -7.59 6.47
C LYS A 99 -31.01 -8.21 6.88
N SER A 100 -31.02 -9.00 7.94
CA SER A 100 -32.26 -9.28 8.65
C SER A 100 -32.81 -7.93 9.10
N ALA A 101 -34.09 -7.69 8.84
CA ALA A 101 -34.79 -6.52 9.33
C ALA A 101 -34.93 -6.66 10.85
N ASP A 102 -33.86 -6.36 11.58
CA ASP A 102 -33.89 -6.17 13.01
C ASP A 102 -33.94 -4.67 13.29
N VAL A 103 -34.87 -4.29 14.16
CA VAL A 103 -35.17 -2.89 14.51
C VAL A 103 -34.04 -2.40 15.42
N GLY A 104 -32.90 -2.08 14.81
CA GLY A 104 -31.75 -1.51 15.51
C GLY A 104 -32.05 -0.12 16.04
N SER A 105 -31.70 0.13 17.30
CA SER A 105 -31.69 1.47 17.90
C SER A 105 -30.73 2.38 17.12
N SER A 106 -31.09 3.65 16.91
CA SER A 106 -30.27 4.62 16.16
C SER A 106 -28.82 4.70 16.68
N ASN A 107 -28.62 4.49 17.98
CA ASN A 107 -27.31 4.58 18.63
C ASN A 107 -26.38 3.39 18.31
N SER A 108 -26.93 2.20 18.01
CA SER A 108 -26.09 1.03 17.67
C SER A 108 -25.54 1.15 16.26
N VAL A 109 -26.37 1.62 15.32
CA VAL A 109 -26.00 1.84 13.91
C VAL A 109 -24.96 2.96 13.78
N GLU A 110 -25.10 4.03 14.56
CA GLU A 110 -24.12 5.13 14.58
C GLU A 110 -22.76 4.67 15.13
N TRP A 111 -22.76 3.86 16.20
CA TRP A 111 -21.54 3.31 16.76
C TRP A 111 -20.83 2.33 15.81
N GLU A 112 -21.57 1.44 15.15
CA GLU A 112 -21.03 0.54 14.12
C GLU A 112 -20.39 1.32 12.96
N ALA A 113 -20.98 2.43 12.55
CA ALA A 113 -20.41 3.31 11.53
C ALA A 113 -19.09 3.97 11.98
N LEU A 114 -19.02 4.42 13.24
CA LEU A 114 -17.79 4.97 13.82
C LEU A 114 -16.69 3.91 13.95
N GLU A 115 -17.02 2.69 14.37
CA GLU A 115 -16.06 1.57 14.43
C GLU A 115 -15.53 1.22 13.04
N MET A 116 -16.42 1.15 12.04
CA MET A 116 -16.04 0.90 10.64
C MET A 116 -15.13 2.01 10.11
N GLU A 117 -15.48 3.28 10.33
CA GLU A 117 -14.67 4.41 9.88
C GLU A 117 -13.30 4.41 10.56
N HIS A 118 -13.25 4.25 11.89
CA HIS A 118 -12.01 4.16 12.65
C HIS A 118 -11.11 3.05 12.11
N ARG A 119 -11.67 1.85 11.90
CA ARG A 119 -10.97 0.70 11.33
C ARG A 119 -10.41 1.01 9.95
N ALA A 120 -11.22 1.56 9.05
CA ALA A 120 -10.80 1.91 7.70
C ALA A 120 -9.61 2.89 7.70
N TYR A 121 -9.67 3.96 8.49
CA TYR A 121 -8.58 4.93 8.59
C TYR A 121 -7.33 4.36 9.29
N ALA A 122 -7.49 3.49 10.30
CA ALA A 122 -6.36 2.82 10.94
C ALA A 122 -5.57 1.97 9.93
N PHE A 123 -6.30 1.16 9.13
CA PHE A 123 -5.69 0.36 8.08
C PHE A 123 -5.14 1.22 6.94
N LEU A 124 -5.79 2.33 6.61
CA LEU A 124 -5.32 3.26 5.59
C LEU A 124 -3.98 3.87 6.00
N VAL A 125 -3.86 4.44 7.21
CA VAL A 125 -2.56 4.97 7.70
C VAL A 125 -1.48 3.91 7.61
N ARG A 126 -1.76 2.69 8.07
CA ARG A 126 -0.80 1.58 8.01
C ARG A 126 -0.37 1.29 6.58
N ALA A 127 -1.30 1.19 5.63
CA ALA A 127 -0.98 0.92 4.23
C ALA A 127 -0.16 2.06 3.58
N LEU A 128 -0.39 3.29 4.02
CA LEU A 128 0.31 4.48 3.54
C LEU A 128 1.71 4.65 4.15
N THR A 129 1.99 4.04 5.31
CA THR A 129 3.28 4.19 6.02
C THR A 129 4.14 2.92 6.00
N THR A 130 3.55 1.76 5.71
CA THR A 130 4.27 0.48 5.69
C THR A 130 4.08 -0.21 4.34
N PHE A 131 5.00 0.03 3.42
CA PHE A 131 5.01 -0.60 2.11
C PHE A 131 6.41 -0.71 1.53
N THR A 132 6.58 -1.63 0.58
CA THR A 132 7.77 -1.69 -0.28
C THR A 132 7.37 -1.12 -1.64
N PRO A 133 7.94 0.02 -2.07
CA PRO A 133 7.59 0.63 -3.34
C PRO A 133 7.83 -0.34 -4.51
N LYS A 134 6.90 -0.35 -5.47
CA LYS A 134 6.98 -1.09 -6.73
C LYS A 134 6.53 -0.20 -7.87
N ASP A 135 6.87 -0.58 -9.10
CA ASP A 135 6.32 0.09 -10.28
C ASP A 135 4.79 -0.05 -10.28
N CYS A 136 4.14 1.09 -10.41
CA CYS A 136 2.70 1.24 -10.32
C CYS A 136 2.06 1.60 -11.67
N ILE A 137 2.82 1.81 -12.74
CA ILE A 137 2.22 2.10 -14.05
C ILE A 137 1.40 0.91 -14.53
N ALA A 138 0.13 1.17 -14.86
CA ALA A 138 -0.77 0.16 -15.43
C ALA A 138 -0.88 0.32 -16.95
N GLU A 139 -0.94 1.56 -17.45
CA GLU A 139 -1.18 1.85 -18.86
C GLU A 139 -0.62 3.23 -19.25
N ALA A 140 -0.07 3.33 -20.46
CA ALA A 140 0.22 4.62 -21.09
C ALA A 140 -1.03 5.14 -21.82
N ILE A 141 -1.44 6.37 -21.52
CA ILE A 141 -2.75 6.91 -21.92
C ILE A 141 -2.62 7.84 -23.11
N SER A 142 -1.77 8.87 -23.02
CA SER A 142 -1.65 9.86 -24.09
C SER A 142 -0.34 10.65 -23.99
N ALA A 143 0.14 11.11 -25.14
CA ALA A 143 1.16 12.15 -25.23
C ALA A 143 0.56 13.42 -25.85
N SER A 144 1.06 14.60 -25.48
CA SER A 144 0.66 15.88 -26.08
C SER A 144 0.87 15.92 -27.59
N SER A 145 1.93 15.26 -28.05
CA SER A 145 2.22 15.06 -29.47
C SER A 145 2.98 13.75 -29.68
N THR A 146 3.05 13.31 -30.93
CA THR A 146 3.92 12.21 -31.37
C THR A 146 4.36 12.48 -32.80
N ASP A 147 5.65 12.33 -33.10
CA ASP A 147 6.18 12.57 -34.45
C ASP A 147 5.80 11.44 -35.42
N ASN A 148 6.47 10.29 -35.32
CA ASN A 148 6.20 9.14 -36.18
C ASN A 148 5.29 8.14 -35.47
N PHE A 149 3.97 8.38 -35.45
CA PHE A 149 3.00 7.47 -34.85
C PHE A 149 2.60 6.34 -35.82
N PRO A 150 2.48 5.07 -35.35
CA PRO A 150 2.61 4.58 -33.97
C PRO A 150 4.03 4.19 -33.55
N GLU A 151 5.01 4.33 -34.45
CA GLU A 151 6.38 3.86 -34.28
C GLU A 151 7.11 4.42 -33.06
N GLU A 152 6.89 5.70 -32.76
CA GLU A 152 7.49 6.47 -31.66
C GLU A 152 6.44 6.81 -30.59
N SER A 153 5.51 5.89 -30.37
CA SER A 153 4.39 6.02 -29.43
C SER A 153 4.85 6.03 -27.97
N ILE A 154 4.06 6.68 -27.11
CA ILE A 154 4.18 6.61 -25.64
C ILE A 154 4.19 5.17 -25.11
N GLN A 155 3.58 4.21 -25.82
CA GLN A 155 3.60 2.80 -25.42
C GLN A 155 5.02 2.22 -25.32
N ASN A 156 5.96 2.77 -26.08
CA ASN A 156 7.37 2.33 -26.04
C ASN A 156 8.05 2.68 -24.72
N THR A 157 7.53 3.65 -23.94
CA THR A 157 8.13 4.05 -22.66
C THR A 157 7.83 3.08 -21.52
N LEU A 158 7.04 2.03 -21.76
CA LEU A 158 6.70 1.01 -20.76
C LEU A 158 7.70 -0.15 -20.74
N ASP A 159 8.57 -0.26 -21.75
CA ASP A 159 9.62 -1.28 -21.81
C ASP A 159 10.96 -0.63 -21.43
N PRO A 160 11.71 -1.17 -20.46
CA PRO A 160 13.00 -0.62 -20.07
C PRO A 160 14.07 -0.73 -21.18
N ARG A 161 13.82 -1.50 -22.24
CA ARG A 161 14.74 -1.65 -23.36
C ARG A 161 14.50 -0.55 -24.39
N ASP A 162 15.53 0.25 -24.64
CA ASP A 162 15.55 1.22 -25.74
C ASP A 162 15.65 0.57 -27.15
N ARG A 163 15.74 -0.76 -27.20
CA ARG A 163 15.75 -1.59 -28.41
C ARG A 163 14.86 -2.83 -28.29
N VAL A 164 13.82 -2.89 -29.12
CA VAL A 164 12.88 -4.03 -29.18
C VAL A 164 12.82 -4.55 -30.62
N LEU A 165 12.98 -5.87 -30.80
CA LEU A 165 12.96 -6.52 -32.13
C LEU A 165 13.90 -5.85 -33.17
N ARG A 166 15.08 -5.40 -32.73
CA ARG A 166 16.09 -4.65 -33.51
C ARG A 166 15.69 -3.24 -33.94
N ARG A 167 14.56 -2.73 -33.46
CA ARG A 167 14.09 -1.37 -33.64
C ARG A 167 14.41 -0.54 -32.39
N ALA A 168 14.66 0.75 -32.57
CA ALA A 168 14.64 1.70 -31.47
C ALA A 168 13.24 1.76 -30.83
N SER A 169 13.19 1.76 -29.50
CA SER A 169 11.97 1.81 -28.69
C SER A 169 12.02 3.04 -27.81
N TYR A 170 11.27 4.06 -28.19
CA TYR A 170 11.16 5.33 -27.48
C TYR A 170 9.89 6.05 -27.91
N TRP A 171 9.45 7.02 -27.11
CA TRP A 171 8.51 8.05 -27.53
C TRP A 171 9.24 9.28 -28.07
N SER A 172 8.69 9.92 -29.11
CA SER A 172 9.21 11.16 -29.70
C SER A 172 8.10 12.21 -29.81
N SER A 173 8.37 13.42 -29.32
CA SER A 173 7.51 14.59 -29.56
C SER A 173 7.54 15.03 -31.04
N LYS A 174 6.54 15.77 -31.50
CA LYS A 174 6.69 16.56 -32.74
C LYS A 174 7.76 17.65 -32.58
N GLY A 175 8.42 17.99 -33.68
CA GLY A 175 9.41 19.07 -33.72
C GLY A 175 8.80 20.43 -33.41
N GLN A 176 9.51 21.25 -32.63
CA GLN A 176 9.12 22.62 -32.30
C GLN A 176 10.25 23.60 -32.59
N SER A 177 9.91 24.79 -33.10
CA SER A 177 10.88 25.86 -33.31
C SER A 177 11.23 26.59 -32.01
N ASP A 178 10.26 26.71 -31.12
CA ASP A 178 10.41 27.33 -29.81
C ASP A 178 10.77 26.25 -28.77
N PRO A 179 11.98 26.29 -28.18
CA PRO A 179 12.41 25.29 -27.20
C PRO A 179 11.65 25.41 -25.86
N SER A 180 10.92 26.49 -25.61
CA SER A 180 10.14 26.66 -24.37
C SER A 180 8.80 25.91 -24.38
N VAL A 181 8.33 25.44 -25.54
CA VAL A 181 7.08 24.69 -25.66
C VAL A 181 7.22 23.31 -25.01
N PRO A 182 6.46 23.01 -23.94
CA PRO A 182 6.58 21.77 -23.20
C PRO A 182 5.91 20.60 -23.94
N GLU A 183 6.18 19.39 -23.48
CA GLU A 183 5.43 18.18 -23.81
C GLU A 183 4.91 17.51 -22.55
N THR A 184 3.89 16.67 -22.68
CA THR A 184 3.27 15.96 -21.57
C THR A 184 3.06 14.49 -21.93
N LEU A 185 3.36 13.61 -20.98
CA LEU A 185 3.04 12.18 -21.04
C LEU A 185 2.07 11.83 -19.91
N ILE A 186 0.96 11.18 -20.21
CA ILE A 186 -0.07 10.81 -19.24
C ILE A 186 -0.12 9.29 -19.11
N TYR A 187 -0.07 8.82 -17.87
CA TYR A 187 -0.11 7.42 -17.47
C TYR A 187 -1.25 7.18 -16.48
N LYS A 188 -1.78 5.96 -16.54
CA LYS A 188 -2.67 5.43 -15.51
C LYS A 188 -1.85 4.55 -14.57
N VAL A 189 -1.99 4.78 -13.26
CA VAL A 189 -1.40 3.91 -12.25
C VAL A 189 -2.38 2.82 -11.83
N THR A 190 -1.86 1.80 -11.15
CA THR A 190 -2.63 0.66 -10.69
C THR A 190 -3.61 1.10 -9.61
N GLY A 191 -4.90 1.03 -9.93
CA GLY A 191 -5.98 1.44 -9.02
C GLY A 191 -6.19 2.96 -8.95
N ASN A 192 -7.34 3.38 -8.40
CA ASN A 192 -7.70 4.80 -8.30
C ASN A 192 -7.09 5.50 -7.08
N LEU A 193 -6.41 4.74 -6.21
CA LEU A 193 -5.79 5.26 -5.00
C LEU A 193 -4.42 4.61 -4.84
N CYS A 194 -3.36 5.40 -5.06
CA CYS A 194 -1.98 4.92 -5.04
C CYS A 194 -1.10 5.93 -4.32
N VAL A 195 -0.17 5.46 -3.47
CA VAL A 195 0.90 6.31 -2.95
C VAL A 195 2.04 6.29 -3.94
N ILE A 196 2.61 7.44 -4.25
CA ILE A 196 3.78 7.58 -5.13
C ILE A 196 4.90 8.26 -4.34
N THR A 197 6.11 7.74 -4.45
CA THR A 197 7.31 8.25 -3.76
C THR A 197 8.37 8.74 -4.72
N GLU A 198 8.55 8.07 -5.86
CA GLU A 198 9.58 8.35 -6.85
C GLU A 198 8.99 8.18 -8.25
N ILE A 199 9.34 9.10 -9.15
CA ILE A 199 9.10 8.96 -10.58
C ILE A 199 10.46 8.97 -11.26
N SER A 200 10.66 8.07 -12.21
CA SER A 200 11.92 7.95 -12.93
C SER A 200 11.69 8.05 -14.43
N VAL A 201 12.55 8.81 -15.12
CA VAL A 201 12.44 9.07 -16.56
C VAL A 201 13.80 8.90 -17.21
N GLN A 202 13.86 8.19 -18.32
CA GLN A 202 15.07 8.01 -19.11
C GLN A 202 14.95 8.75 -20.46
N PRO A 203 15.79 9.78 -20.71
CA PRO A 203 15.91 10.39 -22.03
C PRO A 203 16.48 9.40 -23.05
N PHE A 204 16.04 9.48 -24.30
CA PHE A 204 16.52 8.59 -25.35
C PHE A 204 17.77 9.12 -26.06
N LEU A 205 18.75 8.24 -26.23
CA LEU A 205 19.93 8.43 -27.08
C LEU A 205 19.63 7.99 -28.51
N ALA A 206 19.65 8.92 -29.46
CA ALA A 206 19.48 8.59 -30.87
C ALA A 206 20.77 8.01 -31.47
N TYR A 207 21.10 6.78 -31.08
CA TYR A 207 22.34 6.09 -31.45
C TYR A 207 22.49 5.87 -32.97
N PHE A 208 21.44 6.12 -33.75
CA PHE A 208 21.40 5.99 -35.20
C PHE A 208 21.69 7.33 -35.93
N GLN A 209 21.82 8.43 -35.19
CA GLN A 209 22.17 9.73 -35.72
C GLN A 209 23.66 10.06 -35.48
N PRO A 210 24.32 10.82 -36.38
CA PRO A 210 25.67 11.31 -36.16
C PRO A 210 25.78 12.09 -34.84
N GLY A 211 26.88 11.90 -34.11
CA GLY A 211 27.12 12.57 -32.83
C GLY A 211 26.35 12.00 -31.63
N PHE A 212 25.48 11.00 -31.84
CA PHE A 212 24.70 10.33 -30.79
C PHE A 212 23.95 11.32 -29.87
N PRO A 213 23.08 12.18 -30.42
CA PRO A 213 22.40 13.21 -29.65
C PRO A 213 21.39 12.61 -28.66
N ILE A 214 21.22 13.29 -27.52
CA ILE A 214 20.25 12.93 -26.47
C ILE A 214 19.14 13.98 -26.47
N TYR A 215 17.92 13.55 -26.76
CA TYR A 215 16.75 14.42 -26.84
C TYR A 215 16.05 14.50 -25.48
N SER A 216 16.68 15.17 -24.53
CA SER A 216 16.15 15.36 -23.17
C SER A 216 15.36 16.67 -23.00
N ALA A 217 14.68 16.79 -21.87
CA ALA A 217 14.15 18.04 -21.35
C ALA A 217 15.16 18.71 -20.39
N ASN A 218 15.02 20.01 -20.12
CA ASN A 218 15.80 20.71 -19.08
C ASN A 218 15.32 20.35 -17.67
N SER A 219 14.01 20.26 -17.50
CA SER A 219 13.38 19.89 -16.22
C SER A 219 12.10 19.10 -16.45
N VAL A 220 11.65 18.42 -15.40
CA VAL A 220 10.39 17.69 -15.37
C VAL A 220 9.53 18.15 -14.21
N ARG A 221 8.20 18.07 -14.39
CA ARG A 221 7.22 18.30 -13.33
C ARG A 221 6.16 17.20 -13.35
N PHE A 222 5.73 16.78 -12.17
CA PHE A 222 4.76 15.69 -12.03
C PHE A 222 3.43 16.23 -11.52
N ARG A 223 2.33 15.77 -12.12
CA ARG A 223 0.97 16.07 -11.67
C ARG A 223 0.19 14.79 -11.45
N MET A 224 -0.58 14.74 -10.37
CA MET A 224 -1.45 13.60 -10.07
C MET A 224 -2.89 14.07 -9.93
N GLY A 225 -3.82 13.23 -10.36
CA GLY A 225 -5.22 13.60 -10.33
C GLY A 225 -6.15 12.56 -10.94
N HIS A 226 -7.30 13.05 -11.36
CA HIS A 226 -8.40 12.24 -11.83
C HIS A 226 -9.03 12.81 -13.12
N PRO A 227 -9.73 11.98 -13.89
CA PRO A 227 -10.52 12.42 -15.04
C PRO A 227 -11.64 13.37 -14.60
N ARG A 228 -11.99 14.32 -15.46
CA ARG A 228 -13.04 15.31 -15.22
C ARG A 228 -14.44 14.69 -15.30
N SER A 229 -14.63 13.72 -16.19
CA SER A 229 -15.86 12.93 -16.28
C SER A 229 -15.56 11.42 -16.36
N PRO A 230 -16.45 10.55 -15.86
CA PRO A 230 -16.33 9.09 -16.05
C PRO A 230 -16.33 8.69 -17.52
N GLU A 231 -17.03 9.42 -18.38
CA GLU A 231 -17.11 9.17 -19.82
C GLU A 231 -15.76 9.40 -20.51
N ASP A 232 -14.91 10.31 -20.01
CA ASP A 232 -13.53 10.49 -20.49
C ASP A 232 -12.65 9.24 -20.24
N VAL A 233 -13.09 8.34 -19.34
CA VAL A 233 -12.44 7.06 -19.02
C VAL A 233 -13.09 5.88 -19.74
N GLU A 234 -14.42 5.89 -19.89
CA GLU A 234 -15.21 4.80 -20.49
C GLU A 234 -15.26 4.87 -22.02
N SER A 235 -15.04 6.04 -22.64
CA SER A 235 -14.58 6.06 -24.02
C SER A 235 -13.21 5.40 -24.04
N ASP A 236 -13.16 4.13 -24.44
CA ASP A 236 -11.97 3.28 -24.62
C ASP A 236 -10.68 4.13 -24.62
N PRO A 237 -9.71 3.95 -23.71
CA PRO A 237 -8.48 4.75 -23.69
C PRO A 237 -7.75 4.77 -25.05
N ARG A 238 -8.05 3.83 -25.96
CA ARG A 238 -7.65 3.83 -27.38
C ARG A 238 -8.30 4.91 -28.25
N ASN A 239 -9.38 5.55 -27.80
CA ASN A 239 -10.14 6.62 -28.44
C ASN A 239 -9.82 8.02 -27.89
N LEU A 240 -9.05 8.13 -26.81
CA LEU A 240 -8.36 9.38 -26.52
C LEU A 240 -7.39 9.62 -27.68
N PRO A 241 -7.33 10.82 -28.29
CA PRO A 241 -6.37 11.06 -29.33
C PRO A 241 -4.98 10.93 -28.70
N LEU A 242 -4.28 9.83 -28.97
CA LEU A 242 -2.89 9.57 -28.56
C LEU A 242 -1.89 10.67 -29.02
N GLN A 243 -2.39 11.71 -29.69
CA GLN A 243 -1.63 12.77 -30.36
C GLN A 243 -2.19 14.19 -30.11
N HIS A 244 -3.00 14.41 -29.08
CA HIS A 244 -3.46 15.76 -28.70
C HIS A 244 -3.32 15.97 -27.19
N PRO A 245 -3.07 17.23 -26.74
CA PRO A 245 -3.14 17.56 -25.32
C PRO A 245 -4.48 17.14 -24.75
N ALA A 246 -4.46 16.29 -23.73
CA ALA A 246 -5.67 15.80 -23.05
C ALA A 246 -5.84 16.45 -21.67
N ASP A 247 -5.03 17.44 -21.33
CA ASP A 247 -4.99 18.12 -20.03
C ASP A 247 -6.34 18.67 -19.60
N ASP A 248 -7.17 19.11 -20.55
CA ASP A 248 -8.51 19.62 -20.32
C ASP A 248 -9.50 18.53 -19.86
N LYS A 249 -9.16 17.25 -20.03
CA LYS A 249 -9.96 16.10 -19.58
C LYS A 249 -9.62 15.67 -18.16
N PHE A 250 -8.60 16.25 -17.54
CA PHE A 250 -8.16 15.89 -16.20
C PHE A 250 -8.29 17.05 -15.22
N ILE A 251 -8.44 16.70 -13.95
CA ILE A 251 -8.34 17.60 -12.80
C ILE A 251 -7.12 17.15 -12.01
N TRP A 252 -6.09 17.99 -12.01
CA TRP A 252 -4.84 17.76 -11.28
C TRP A 252 -4.97 18.29 -9.85
N THR A 253 -4.93 17.39 -8.87
CA THR A 253 -5.07 17.72 -7.44
C THR A 253 -3.72 17.93 -6.76
N HIS A 254 -2.64 17.43 -7.38
CA HIS A 254 -1.28 17.65 -6.92
C HIS A 254 -0.39 18.07 -8.10
N THR A 255 0.58 18.94 -7.82
CA THR A 255 1.64 19.36 -8.74
C THR A 255 2.93 19.49 -7.96
N SER A 256 3.97 18.79 -8.40
CA SER A 256 5.28 18.82 -7.76
C SER A 256 6.05 20.11 -8.08
N GLN A 257 7.17 20.32 -7.40
CA GLN A 257 8.22 21.22 -7.89
C GLN A 257 8.79 20.73 -9.23
N GLU A 258 9.51 21.60 -9.91
CA GLU A 258 10.33 21.19 -11.06
C GLU A 258 11.59 20.48 -10.59
N PHE A 259 11.95 19.40 -11.27
CA PHE A 259 13.20 18.69 -11.05
C PHE A 259 14.09 18.86 -12.27
N PRO A 260 15.37 19.23 -12.11
CA PRO A 260 16.29 19.33 -13.23
C PRO A 260 16.56 17.94 -13.82
N MET A 261 16.59 17.83 -15.14
CA MET A 261 16.92 16.61 -15.88
C MET A 261 18.29 16.78 -16.54
N THR A 262 19.16 15.78 -16.42
CA THR A 262 20.45 15.78 -17.11
C THR A 262 20.31 15.25 -18.53
N GLN A 263 21.23 15.63 -19.42
CA GLN A 263 21.25 15.16 -20.81
C GLN A 263 21.99 13.83 -20.92
N GLU A 264 21.56 12.83 -20.17
CA GLU A 264 22.24 11.53 -20.07
C GLU A 264 21.23 10.39 -20.28
N ASN A 265 21.65 9.34 -20.99
CA ASN A 265 20.80 8.18 -21.29
C ASN A 265 20.87 7.11 -20.19
N TYR A 266 20.34 7.44 -19.01
CA TYR A 266 20.04 6.47 -17.95
C TYR A 266 18.75 6.86 -17.25
N LEU A 267 18.19 5.92 -16.49
CA LEU A 267 16.98 6.12 -15.72
C LEU A 267 17.24 7.11 -14.57
N GLN A 268 16.87 8.36 -14.77
CA GLN A 268 17.03 9.43 -13.78
C GLN A 268 15.89 9.38 -12.77
N LYS A 269 16.23 9.41 -11.48
CA LYS A 269 15.27 9.25 -10.37
C LYS A 269 14.89 10.60 -9.79
N PHE A 270 13.59 10.86 -9.71
CA PHE A 270 13.04 12.09 -9.15
C PHE A 270 12.24 11.76 -7.89
N GLN A 271 12.89 11.92 -6.73
CA GLN A 271 12.28 11.70 -5.42
C GLN A 271 11.33 12.83 -5.06
N LEU A 272 10.11 12.50 -4.66
CA LEU A 272 9.19 13.48 -4.10
C LEU A 272 9.61 13.82 -2.67
N PRO A 273 9.52 15.09 -2.23
CA PRO A 273 9.88 15.48 -0.86
C PRO A 273 9.10 14.72 0.22
N GLU A 274 7.84 14.39 -0.07
CA GLU A 274 6.96 13.58 0.76
C GLU A 274 6.15 12.63 -0.14
N PRO A 275 5.75 11.44 0.35
CA PRO A 275 4.86 10.55 -0.40
C PRO A 275 3.53 11.22 -0.77
N VAL A 276 3.13 11.11 -2.04
CA VAL A 276 1.93 11.76 -2.58
C VAL A 276 0.86 10.71 -2.83
N ILE A 277 -0.38 10.95 -2.34
CA ILE A 277 -1.52 10.11 -2.68
C ILE A 277 -2.10 10.55 -4.03
N CYS A 278 -1.92 9.73 -5.05
CA CYS A 278 -2.59 9.86 -6.34
C CYS A 278 -4.06 9.41 -6.21
N ILE A 279 -4.97 10.38 -6.15
CA ILE A 279 -6.42 10.17 -6.13
C ILE A 279 -6.93 10.27 -7.57
N GLY A 280 -7.55 9.20 -8.06
CA GLY A 280 -8.04 9.06 -9.44
C GLY A 280 -7.21 8.16 -10.32
N GLY A 281 -5.96 7.89 -9.92
CA GLY A 281 -5.11 6.93 -10.61
C GLY A 281 -4.46 7.46 -11.90
N PHE A 282 -4.33 8.78 -12.08
CA PHE A 282 -3.63 9.36 -13.23
C PHE A 282 -2.42 10.21 -12.83
N LEU A 283 -1.35 10.04 -13.58
CA LEU A 283 -0.09 10.77 -13.48
C LEU A 283 0.21 11.45 -14.82
N GLN A 284 0.59 12.72 -14.79
CA GLN A 284 1.16 13.43 -15.92
C GLN A 284 2.61 13.82 -15.62
N ILE A 285 3.48 13.63 -16.61
CA ILE A 285 4.85 14.12 -16.64
C ILE A 285 4.91 15.29 -17.62
N GLU A 286 5.18 16.49 -17.13
CA GLU A 286 5.51 17.66 -17.95
C GLU A 286 7.02 17.66 -18.23
N LEU A 287 7.40 17.65 -19.51
CA LEU A 287 8.77 17.72 -20.01
C LEU A 287 9.02 19.17 -20.45
N LEU A 288 9.80 19.89 -19.66
CA LEU A 288 9.96 21.34 -19.75
C LEU A 288 11.32 21.71 -20.36
N GLY A 289 11.28 22.56 -21.40
CA GLY A 289 12.47 23.06 -22.07
C GLY A 289 13.16 22.02 -22.93
N ARG A 290 13.15 22.21 -24.24
CA ARG A 290 13.80 21.32 -25.21
C ARG A 290 15.27 21.67 -25.34
N VAL A 291 16.13 20.65 -25.37
CA VAL A 291 17.57 20.88 -25.37
C VAL A 291 18.20 20.62 -26.74
N GLN A 292 17.83 19.50 -27.36
CA GLN A 292 18.48 19.03 -28.58
C GLN A 292 17.69 19.45 -29.82
N ARG A 293 18.43 19.98 -30.79
CA ARG A 293 17.94 20.31 -32.13
C ARG A 293 18.29 19.18 -33.10
N GLN A 294 17.34 18.74 -33.91
CA GLN A 294 17.59 17.76 -34.96
C GLN A 294 18.20 18.45 -36.19
N GLU A 295 19.22 17.84 -36.79
CA GLU A 295 19.96 18.44 -37.90
C GLU A 295 19.15 18.50 -39.21
N MET A 296 18.23 17.55 -39.43
CA MET A 296 17.51 17.42 -40.71
C MET A 296 16.54 18.56 -40.98
N ASP A 297 15.84 19.05 -39.96
CA ASP A 297 14.82 20.10 -40.07
C ASP A 297 15.13 21.33 -39.22
N GLY A 298 16.11 21.23 -38.31
CA GLY A 298 16.45 22.30 -37.41
C GLY A 298 15.35 22.58 -36.38
N LEU A 299 14.56 21.59 -35.97
CA LEU A 299 13.57 21.72 -34.90
C LEU A 299 14.04 21.03 -33.60
N PHE A 300 13.43 21.40 -32.49
CA PHE A 300 13.70 20.83 -31.17
C PHE A 300 12.75 19.67 -30.87
N TYR A 301 13.31 18.58 -30.37
CA TYR A 301 12.58 17.35 -30.04
C TYR A 301 12.88 16.92 -28.60
N ILE A 302 11.93 16.20 -27.99
CA ILE A 302 12.13 15.45 -26.74
C ILE A 302 11.80 14.00 -27.03
N CYS A 303 12.67 13.09 -26.58
CA CYS A 303 12.49 11.66 -26.69
C CYS A 303 12.71 10.97 -25.34
N VAL A 304 11.80 10.06 -24.99
CA VAL A 304 11.83 9.30 -23.72
C VAL A 304 11.87 7.81 -24.04
N SER A 305 12.82 7.08 -23.48
CA SER A 305 12.94 5.63 -23.69
C SER A 305 12.15 4.83 -22.67
N TYR A 306 12.14 5.26 -21.41
CA TYR A 306 11.51 4.52 -20.32
C TYR A 306 11.01 5.45 -19.21
N VAL A 307 9.88 5.07 -18.60
CA VAL A 307 9.30 5.73 -17.44
C VAL A 307 8.94 4.66 -16.41
N GLU A 308 9.25 4.93 -15.15
CA GLU A 308 8.93 4.07 -14.01
C GLU A 308 8.32 4.91 -12.88
N VAL A 309 7.29 4.41 -12.20
CA VAL A 309 6.62 5.14 -11.11
C VAL A 309 6.58 4.25 -9.88
N MET A 310 7.41 4.56 -8.90
CA MET A 310 7.52 3.77 -7.67
C MET A 310 6.50 4.22 -6.63
N GLY A 311 5.77 3.24 -6.10
CA GLY A 311 4.69 3.51 -5.18
C GLY A 311 4.03 2.25 -4.63
N GLN A 312 2.82 2.42 -4.10
CA GLN A 312 1.97 1.31 -3.65
C GLN A 312 0.51 1.60 -4.00
N SER A 313 -0.06 0.75 -4.85
CA SER A 313 -1.51 0.72 -5.05
C SER A 313 -2.20 0.26 -3.78
N LEU A 314 -3.27 0.95 -3.39
CA LEU A 314 -4.09 0.52 -2.25
C LEU A 314 -5.24 -0.40 -2.69
N PHE A 315 -5.41 -0.60 -4.00
CA PHE A 315 -6.35 -1.57 -4.55
C PHE A 315 -5.87 -3.00 -4.29
N PRO A 316 -6.77 -3.96 -4.02
CA PRO A 316 -8.24 -3.85 -3.92
C PRO A 316 -8.75 -3.50 -2.52
N ALA A 317 -7.88 -3.33 -1.54
CA ALA A 317 -8.27 -3.08 -0.15
C ALA A 317 -8.95 -1.71 0.04
N PHE A 318 -8.51 -0.72 -0.73
CA PHE A 318 -9.10 0.61 -0.82
C PHE A 318 -9.36 0.98 -2.28
N ASP A 319 -10.45 1.67 -2.51
CA ASP A 319 -10.81 2.28 -3.79
C ASP A 319 -11.53 3.60 -3.52
N VAL A 320 -11.56 4.50 -4.49
CA VAL A 320 -12.16 5.82 -4.36
C VAL A 320 -13.13 6.07 -5.50
N LYS A 321 -14.26 6.71 -5.18
CA LYS A 321 -15.22 7.20 -6.16
C LYS A 321 -15.54 8.67 -5.91
N ASN A 322 -15.59 9.45 -6.99
CA ASN A 322 -16.09 10.81 -6.95
C ASN A 322 -17.61 10.79 -6.74
N ILE A 323 -18.09 11.60 -5.80
CA ILE A 323 -19.51 11.89 -5.59
C ILE A 323 -19.80 13.21 -6.30
N GLU A 324 -20.16 13.10 -7.58
CA GLU A 324 -20.64 14.24 -8.35
C GLU A 324 -22.02 14.70 -7.88
N PRO A 325 -22.34 16.01 -7.96
CA PRO A 325 -21.50 17.13 -8.40
C PRO A 325 -20.69 17.77 -7.26
N SER A 326 -20.69 17.18 -6.06
CA SER A 326 -20.19 17.82 -4.83
C SER A 326 -18.67 17.92 -4.70
N GLY A 327 -17.92 17.22 -5.57
CA GLY A 327 -16.45 17.11 -5.48
C GLY A 327 -15.95 16.30 -4.27
N LYS A 328 -16.87 15.67 -3.53
CA LYS A 328 -16.56 14.83 -2.37
C LYS A 328 -16.15 13.44 -2.81
N LEU A 329 -15.26 12.80 -2.05
CA LEU A 329 -14.81 11.44 -2.30
C LEU A 329 -15.52 10.44 -1.39
N LEU A 330 -15.89 9.30 -1.98
CA LEU A 330 -16.31 8.09 -1.29
C LEU A 330 -15.11 7.14 -1.20
N LEU A 331 -14.66 6.84 0.02
CA LEU A 331 -13.65 5.82 0.25
C LEU A 331 -14.34 4.46 0.42
N LYS A 332 -14.02 3.51 -0.44
CA LYS A 332 -14.42 2.12 -0.26
C LYS A 332 -13.33 1.38 0.49
N TYR A 333 -13.74 0.59 1.47
CA TYR A 333 -12.86 -0.21 2.31
C TYR A 333 -13.27 -1.68 2.25
N ASN A 334 -12.35 -2.54 1.82
CA ASN A 334 -12.55 -3.99 1.68
C ASN A 334 -11.63 -4.74 2.64
N PRO A 335 -12.08 -5.05 3.88
CA PRO A 335 -11.26 -5.75 4.87
C PRO A 335 -10.88 -7.18 4.44
N GLU A 336 -11.77 -7.88 3.74
CA GLU A 336 -11.57 -9.31 3.40
C GLU A 336 -10.35 -9.55 2.50
N VAL A 337 -10.01 -8.61 1.61
CA VAL A 337 -8.88 -8.80 0.69
C VAL A 337 -7.53 -8.57 1.38
N GLN A 338 -7.51 -7.83 2.50
CA GLN A 338 -6.31 -7.69 3.31
C GLN A 338 -5.95 -9.01 4.02
N HIS A 339 -6.94 -9.81 4.41
CA HIS A 339 -6.69 -11.14 4.98
C HIS A 339 -6.07 -12.10 3.94
N CYS A 340 -6.43 -11.99 2.66
CA CYS A 340 -5.81 -12.80 1.60
C CYS A 340 -4.38 -12.37 1.25
N ALA A 341 -4.04 -11.07 1.30
CA ALA A 341 -2.68 -10.60 1.04
C ALA A 341 -1.66 -11.14 2.06
N SER A 342 -2.07 -11.37 3.30
CA SER A 342 -1.26 -12.07 4.31
C SER A 342 -1.27 -13.61 4.16
N SER A 343 -2.22 -14.16 3.39
CA SER A 343 -2.45 -15.62 3.25
C SER A 343 -1.73 -16.28 2.07
N ILE A 344 -1.18 -15.50 1.12
CA ILE A 344 -0.42 -16.07 -0.01
C ILE A 344 0.95 -16.62 0.44
N SER A 345 1.35 -16.39 1.71
CA SER A 345 2.57 -16.95 2.31
C SER A 345 2.35 -18.24 3.14
N SER A 346 1.13 -18.79 3.28
CA SER A 346 0.97 -19.97 4.14
C SER A 346 -0.12 -20.95 3.69
N TYR A 347 0.26 -21.86 2.80
CA TYR A 347 -0.39 -23.16 2.78
C TYR A 347 -0.01 -23.94 4.06
N ARG A 348 -0.88 -23.93 5.07
CA ARG A 348 -1.44 -25.10 5.79
C ARG A 348 -2.18 -24.72 7.07
N GLN A 349 -3.47 -25.08 7.08
CA GLN A 349 -4.29 -25.54 8.21
C GLN A 349 -4.93 -24.53 9.20
N PRO A 350 -6.08 -24.92 9.83
CA PRO A 350 -7.30 -24.11 9.80
C PRO A 350 -7.66 -23.39 11.10
N LEU A 351 -8.46 -22.32 10.91
CA LEU A 351 -9.49 -21.74 11.78
C LEU A 351 -9.32 -21.93 13.30
N ALA A 352 -8.64 -20.97 13.93
CA ALA A 352 -8.87 -20.59 15.32
C ALA A 352 -8.77 -19.06 15.42
N THR A 353 -9.84 -18.42 15.89
CA THR A 353 -9.91 -16.98 16.14
C THR A 353 -8.84 -16.64 17.20
N SER A 354 -7.70 -16.11 16.77
CA SER A 354 -6.50 -15.96 17.60
C SER A 354 -6.37 -14.54 18.18
N PRO A 355 -5.89 -14.35 19.43
CA PRO A 355 -5.64 -13.06 20.10
C PRO A 355 -4.62 -12.13 19.39
N ASN A 356 -4.04 -12.57 18.28
CA ASN A 356 -3.00 -11.85 17.55
C ASN A 356 -3.51 -10.55 16.89
N MET A 357 -4.80 -10.45 16.57
CA MET A 357 -5.39 -9.23 15.98
C MET A 357 -5.24 -8.00 16.89
N LEU A 358 -5.38 -8.18 18.22
CA LEU A 358 -5.21 -7.09 19.19
C LEU A 358 -3.74 -6.68 19.32
N ARG A 359 -2.82 -7.64 19.24
CA ARG A 359 -1.37 -7.38 19.37
C ARG A 359 -0.81 -6.63 18.16
N ASP A 360 -1.28 -6.95 16.96
CA ASP A 360 -0.87 -6.27 15.73
C ASP A 360 -1.43 -4.84 15.65
N ASN A 361 -2.64 -4.63 16.14
CA ASN A 361 -3.24 -3.30 16.29
C ASN A 361 -2.52 -2.43 17.34
N LEU A 362 -2.03 -3.04 18.42
CA LEU A 362 -1.25 -2.36 19.46
C LEU A 362 0.14 -1.94 18.98
N ARG A 363 0.84 -2.78 18.21
CA ARG A 363 2.11 -2.39 17.56
C ARG A 363 1.92 -1.24 16.57
N GLY A 364 0.80 -1.26 15.83
CA GLY A 364 0.38 -0.12 15.01
C GLY A 364 0.22 1.15 15.85
N LEU A 365 -0.54 1.07 16.96
CA LEU A 365 -0.76 2.20 17.88
C LEU A 365 0.53 2.74 18.52
N GLU A 366 1.49 1.89 18.82
CA GLU A 366 2.78 2.27 19.41
C GLU A 366 3.64 3.06 18.40
N LEU A 367 3.70 2.61 17.14
CA LEU A 367 4.29 3.36 16.03
C LEU A 367 3.55 4.70 15.79
N LEU A 368 2.22 4.68 15.86
CA LEU A 368 1.36 5.86 15.67
C LEU A 368 1.58 6.91 16.78
N LEU A 369 1.75 6.47 18.03
CA LEU A 369 2.04 7.34 19.17
C LEU A 369 3.45 7.92 19.09
N ASN A 370 4.45 7.15 18.62
CA ASN A 370 5.81 7.65 18.45
C ASN A 370 5.89 8.74 17.37
N MET A 371 5.18 8.59 16.26
CA MET A 371 5.10 9.61 15.22
C MET A 371 4.35 10.87 15.65
N LEU A 372 3.29 10.75 16.46
CA LEU A 372 2.56 11.90 17.02
C LEU A 372 3.40 12.72 18.00
N HIS A 373 4.38 12.11 18.67
CA HIS A 373 5.32 12.79 19.57
C HIS A 373 6.55 13.37 18.84
N GLY A 374 6.67 13.21 17.52
CA GLY A 374 7.79 13.76 16.74
C GLY A 374 9.10 12.96 16.86
N ASN A 375 9.04 11.73 17.37
CA ASN A 375 10.19 10.84 17.41
C ASN A 375 10.21 10.01 16.12
N ALA A 376 11.13 10.33 15.20
CA ALA A 376 11.45 9.44 14.10
C ALA A 376 12.06 8.13 14.66
N PRO A 377 11.78 6.95 14.07
CA PRO A 377 12.50 5.75 14.45
C PRO A 377 13.98 5.94 14.07
N ASP A 378 14.86 5.82 15.06
CA ASP A 378 16.31 5.80 14.82
C ASP A 378 16.60 4.70 13.79
N HIS A 379 17.20 5.10 12.68
CA HIS A 379 17.74 4.18 11.70
C HIS A 379 18.92 3.49 12.38
N GLU A 380 18.72 2.27 12.87
CA GLU A 380 19.85 1.41 13.25
C GLU A 380 20.70 1.22 11.98
N HIS A 381 21.84 1.89 11.97
CA HIS A 381 22.90 1.71 10.99
C HIS A 381 23.39 0.27 11.19
N ASN A 382 23.03 -0.63 10.27
CA ASN A 382 23.82 -1.85 10.12
C ASN A 382 25.16 -1.41 9.54
N ASP A 383 26.13 -1.19 10.42
CA ASP A 383 27.55 -1.21 10.08
C ASP A 383 27.82 -2.58 9.46
N TRP A 384 28.12 -2.57 8.16
CA TRP A 384 28.77 -3.70 7.52
C TRP A 384 30.25 -3.54 7.84
N ASP A 385 30.74 -4.37 8.75
CA ASP A 385 32.17 -4.51 9.02
C ASP A 385 32.88 -4.90 7.71
N ASP A 386 33.65 -3.95 7.17
CA ASP A 386 34.73 -4.19 6.21
C ASP A 386 35.86 -4.91 6.95
N ASP A 387 36.03 -6.20 6.69
CA ASP A 387 37.30 -6.89 6.97
C ASP A 387 38.05 -7.12 5.64
N ASP A 388 39.22 -6.50 5.61
CA ASP A 388 40.20 -6.37 4.54
C ASP A 388 40.67 -7.70 3.90
N ASP A 389 40.90 -7.58 2.59
CA ASP A 389 41.97 -8.15 1.78
C ASP A 389 42.98 -9.11 2.43
N ASN A 390 43.07 -10.32 1.89
CA ASN A 390 44.37 -10.89 1.50
C ASN A 390 44.20 -12.02 0.48
N ASP A 391 44.75 -11.85 -0.72
CA ASP A 391 45.73 -12.79 -1.31
C ASP A 391 46.04 -12.37 -2.77
N ASN A 392 47.14 -11.62 -2.91
CA ASN A 392 47.95 -11.58 -4.12
C ASN A 392 48.69 -12.91 -4.24
N ASP A 393 48.65 -13.57 -5.41
CA ASP A 393 49.84 -13.69 -6.25
C ASP A 393 49.59 -14.49 -7.53
N LEU A 394 50.24 -13.98 -8.58
CA LEU A 394 50.44 -14.55 -9.90
C LEU A 394 51.30 -15.82 -9.80
N ASP A 395 51.02 -16.85 -10.62
CA ASP A 395 52.08 -17.39 -11.49
C ASP A 395 51.57 -18.33 -12.61
N LEU A 396 52.39 -18.31 -13.66
CA LEU A 396 52.40 -19.00 -14.96
C LEU A 396 52.24 -20.54 -14.84
N VAL A 397 51.95 -21.36 -15.86
CA VAL A 397 52.68 -21.64 -17.13
C VAL A 397 51.81 -22.63 -18.01
N PRO A 398 52.28 -23.22 -19.14
CA PRO A 398 52.11 -22.82 -20.55
C PRO A 398 51.15 -23.70 -21.38
N MET A 399 50.70 -23.19 -22.54
CA MET A 399 50.92 -23.84 -23.84
C MET A 399 50.77 -22.85 -24.99
#